data_AF-A0A9D4NUL5-F1
#
_entry.id   AF-A0A9D4NUL5-F1
#
_cell.length_a   1.000
_cell.length_b   1.000
_cell.length_c   1.000
_cell.angle_alpha   90.00
_cell.angle_beta   90.00
_cell.angle_gamma   90.00
#
_symmetry.space_group_name_H-M   'P 1'
#
loop_
_entity.id
_entity.type
_entity.pdbx_description
1 polymer ?
#
loop_
_entity_poly.entity_id
_entity_poly.type
_entity_poly.pdbx_seq_one_letter_code
_entity_poly.pdbx_strand_id
1 'polypeptide(L)'
;MSTILKLIRKNLSLELIRHKYDGKIFELLYEDFKVLKWFNFRMNFSLFDYENRCLSKNFATFKPTIWLTSISWMTIFLSIFMIIYPSNSVLIDLTIYEKMLNSNRSDLILIQIVVTFIILELLWIVFLIELLTYRSPLLSFLTIYLPNYEHKMDVKMRKILIKFQAFANFAITFSYLNVIAIMTIIGVIVPFLCFELYMKNQINFIKFFTSIPFVIIIDMVIIFITGQLFVSGKWAYFSLIFFKERIKRLHNVSLLLIHYSHYSMERIFTNQFCHKYISLYSEIYRINQTAKIVLFALETLSKSAIMIAVVFYTCLPSYNERCVQNLHHWLIRSQFHSKFKPIIRWRQSMKANLFVQAMVNNRFGFTCGPLFHINKYKFFEMLLMNISWIILFHKQMCLNHL
;
A
#
# COMPACT_ATOMS: atom_id res chain seq x y z
N MET A 1 4.38 22.43 -9.54
CA MET A 1 5.14 21.38 -10.27
C MET A 1 6.65 21.54 -10.15
N SER A 2 7.24 22.74 -10.32
CA SER A 2 8.71 22.91 -10.24
C SER A 2 9.32 22.52 -8.87
N THR A 3 8.59 22.72 -7.77
CA THR A 3 9.03 22.30 -6.42
C THR A 3 9.15 20.79 -6.28
N ILE A 4 8.22 20.03 -6.87
CA ILE A 4 8.22 18.56 -6.82
C ILE A 4 9.38 18.02 -7.66
N LEU A 5 9.61 18.59 -8.84
CA LEU A 5 10.71 18.18 -9.72
C LEU A 5 12.09 18.42 -9.07
N LYS A 6 12.25 19.58 -8.40
CA LYS A 6 13.46 19.86 -7.59
C LYS A 6 13.65 18.84 -6.48
N LEU A 7 12.57 18.44 -5.80
CA LEU A 7 12.60 17.47 -4.72
C LEU A 7 12.92 16.05 -5.23
N ILE A 8 12.39 15.64 -6.37
CA ILE A 8 12.72 14.38 -7.04
C ILE A 8 14.22 14.33 -7.38
N ARG A 9 14.76 15.39 -8.01
CA ARG A 9 16.18 15.47 -8.36
C ARG A 9 17.07 15.38 -7.11
N LYS A 10 16.70 16.06 -6.02
CA LYS A 10 17.42 16.03 -4.73
C LYS A 10 17.36 14.64 -4.07
N ASN A 11 16.23 13.95 -4.13
CA ASN A 11 16.09 12.63 -3.53
C ASN A 11 16.86 11.54 -4.29
N LEU A 12 17.00 11.68 -5.61
CA LEU A 12 17.74 10.76 -6.45
C LEU A 12 19.26 10.98 -6.43
N SER A 13 19.75 12.18 -6.10
CA SER A 13 21.19 12.48 -6.16
C SER A 13 22.01 11.71 -5.12
N LEU A 14 21.39 11.01 -4.17
CA LEU A 14 22.03 10.30 -3.04
C LEU A 14 22.98 11.19 -2.21
N GLU A 15 23.01 12.51 -2.43
CA GLU A 15 23.90 13.45 -1.75
C GLU A 15 23.62 13.49 -0.25
N LEU A 16 22.35 13.34 0.14
CA LEU A 16 21.92 13.23 1.54
C LEU A 16 22.39 11.93 2.23
N ILE A 17 22.65 10.86 1.46
CA ILE A 17 23.16 9.58 1.99
C ILE A 17 24.69 9.63 2.11
N ARG A 18 25.37 10.35 1.21
CA ARG A 18 26.84 10.47 1.17
C ARG A 18 27.41 11.52 2.12
N HIS A 19 26.68 12.60 2.41
CA HIS A 19 27.17 13.66 3.29
C HIS A 19 26.77 13.49 4.77
N LYS A 20 27.67 13.95 5.67
CA LYS A 20 27.31 14.38 7.03
C LYS A 20 26.35 15.56 6.91
N TYR A 21 25.05 15.30 6.76
CA TYR A 21 24.05 16.35 6.81
C TYR A 21 23.90 16.79 8.27
N ASP A 22 24.45 17.95 8.60
CA ASP A 22 24.34 18.57 9.93
C ASP A 22 23.08 19.47 10.06
N GLY A 23 22.24 19.52 9.03
CA GLY A 23 21.01 20.31 9.01
C GLY A 23 19.94 19.81 9.99
N LYS A 24 18.97 20.68 10.27
CA LYS A 24 17.85 20.40 11.18
C LYS A 24 16.90 19.36 10.57
N ILE A 25 16.43 18.41 11.37
CA ILE A 25 15.44 17.41 10.94
C ILE A 25 14.13 18.09 10.57
N PHE A 26 13.78 19.16 11.28
CA PHE A 26 12.58 19.94 10.99
C PHE A 26 12.58 20.47 9.55
N GLU A 27 13.71 20.97 9.03
CA GLU A 27 13.80 21.48 7.66
C GLU A 27 13.57 20.40 6.60
N LEU A 28 14.10 19.19 6.84
CA LEU A 28 13.85 18.03 5.97
C LEU A 28 12.36 17.66 5.95
N LEU A 29 11.76 17.58 7.14
CA LEU A 29 10.36 17.22 7.28
C LEU A 29 9.40 18.31 6.81
N TYR A 30 9.83 19.58 6.82
CA TYR A 30 9.08 20.69 6.24
C TYR A 30 8.96 20.56 4.71
N GLU A 31 10.01 20.12 4.03
CA GLU A 31 9.92 19.80 2.60
C GLU A 31 9.00 18.61 2.34
N ASP A 32 9.05 17.58 3.19
CA ASP A 32 8.15 16.44 3.11
C ASP A 32 6.68 16.80 3.40
N PHE A 33 6.45 17.79 4.25
CA PHE A 33 5.12 18.34 4.49
C PHE A 33 4.53 18.95 3.22
N LYS A 34 5.32 19.60 2.35
CA LYS A 34 4.81 20.11 1.07
C LYS A 34 4.27 18.98 0.17
N VAL A 35 4.94 17.83 0.19
CA VAL A 35 4.51 16.63 -0.55
C VAL A 35 3.26 16.03 0.09
N LEU A 36 3.26 15.88 1.42
CA LEU A 36 2.11 15.40 2.19
C LEU A 36 0.86 16.26 1.96
N LYS A 37 1.04 17.58 1.94
CA LYS A 37 -0.02 18.54 1.66
C LYS A 37 -0.70 18.30 0.32
N TRP A 38 0.08 18.00 -0.70
CA TRP A 38 -0.44 17.73 -2.04
C TRP A 38 -1.21 16.41 -2.12
N PHE A 39 -0.63 15.32 -1.63
CA PHE A 39 -1.22 13.98 -1.80
C PHE A 39 -2.29 13.63 -0.76
N ASN A 40 -2.06 13.94 0.52
CA ASN A 40 -2.93 13.48 1.61
C ASN A 40 -3.97 14.50 2.04
N PHE A 41 -3.66 15.80 1.99
CA PHE A 41 -4.60 16.83 2.42
C PHE A 41 -5.34 17.47 1.23
N ARG A 42 -4.68 17.58 0.07
CA ARG A 42 -5.22 18.20 -1.15
C ARG A 42 -5.61 19.67 -0.96
N MET A 43 -5.03 20.35 0.03
CA MET A 43 -5.35 21.73 0.39
C MET A 43 -4.11 22.62 0.42
N ASN A 44 -4.25 23.87 -0.01
CA ASN A 44 -3.15 24.84 0.03
C ASN A 44 -3.14 25.63 1.34
N PHE A 45 -2.39 25.16 2.33
CA PHE A 45 -2.17 25.85 3.60
C PHE A 45 -0.70 25.80 4.04
N SER A 46 -0.34 26.60 5.05
CA SER A 46 0.96 26.54 5.74
C SER A 46 0.83 25.88 7.12
N LEU A 47 1.94 25.36 7.67
CA LEU A 47 1.95 24.84 9.04
C LEU A 47 1.62 25.93 10.07
N PHE A 48 2.00 27.17 9.79
CA PHE A 48 1.68 28.32 10.63
C PHE A 48 0.17 28.62 10.68
N ASP A 49 -0.53 28.52 9.54
CA ASP A 49 -2.00 28.67 9.50
C ASP A 49 -2.69 27.60 10.33
N TYR A 50 -2.16 26.38 10.30
CA TYR A 50 -2.68 25.26 11.08
C TYR A 50 -2.47 25.46 12.58
N GLU A 51 -1.26 25.85 12.97
CA GLU A 51 -0.89 26.10 14.37
C GLU A 51 -1.73 27.20 15.00
N ASN A 52 -1.93 28.31 14.29
CA ASN A 52 -2.74 29.44 14.76
C ASN A 52 -4.26 29.24 14.60
N ARG A 53 -4.69 28.07 14.12
CA ARG A 53 -6.10 27.76 13.86
C ARG A 53 -6.79 28.72 12.88
N CYS A 54 -6.03 29.20 11.90
CA CYS A 54 -6.45 30.20 10.91
C CYS A 54 -6.40 29.65 9.48
N LEU A 55 -7.05 28.51 9.24
CA LEU A 55 -7.13 27.96 7.88
C LEU A 55 -8.12 28.80 7.08
N SER A 56 -7.62 29.46 6.04
CA SER A 56 -8.45 30.29 5.17
C SER A 56 -9.48 29.41 4.43
N LYS A 57 -10.77 29.73 4.59
CA LYS A 57 -11.87 29.02 3.94
C LYS A 57 -12.16 29.55 2.54
N ASN A 58 -11.11 29.91 1.81
CA ASN A 58 -11.21 30.52 0.48
C ASN A 58 -11.14 29.45 -0.61
N PHE A 59 -11.72 29.74 -1.78
CA PHE A 59 -11.66 28.83 -2.93
C PHE A 59 -10.23 28.45 -3.31
N ALA A 60 -9.26 29.37 -3.20
CA ALA A 60 -7.85 29.10 -3.49
C ALA A 60 -7.25 27.97 -2.63
N THR A 61 -7.70 27.85 -1.37
CA THR A 61 -7.26 26.82 -0.42
C THR A 61 -7.80 25.45 -0.80
N PHE A 62 -9.08 25.39 -1.20
CA PHE A 62 -9.79 24.17 -1.55
C PHE A 62 -9.75 23.81 -3.04
N LYS A 63 -9.22 24.68 -3.90
CA LYS A 63 -9.14 24.45 -5.36
C LYS A 63 -8.53 23.08 -5.71
N PRO A 64 -7.39 22.65 -5.14
CA PRO A 64 -6.84 21.33 -5.44
C PRO A 64 -7.73 20.21 -4.92
N THR A 65 -8.38 20.40 -3.77
CA THR A 65 -9.34 19.45 -3.19
C THR A 65 -10.46 19.21 -4.17
N ILE A 66 -11.21 20.27 -4.52
CA ILE A 66 -12.39 20.18 -5.39
C ILE A 66 -12.01 19.54 -6.72
N TRP A 67 -10.89 19.96 -7.32
CA TRP A 67 -10.46 19.44 -8.61
C TRP A 67 -10.09 17.95 -8.57
N LEU A 68 -9.21 17.56 -7.64
CA LEU A 68 -8.74 16.16 -7.53
C LEU A 68 -9.85 15.21 -7.08
N THR A 69 -10.68 15.61 -6.12
CA THR A 69 -11.78 14.76 -5.63
C THR A 69 -12.84 14.59 -6.70
N SER A 70 -13.19 15.65 -7.43
CA SER A 70 -14.18 15.56 -8.50
C SER A 70 -13.71 14.62 -9.61
N ILE A 71 -12.43 14.71 -10.02
CA ILE A 71 -11.84 13.79 -11.00
C ILE A 71 -11.86 12.36 -10.46
N SER A 72 -11.46 12.14 -9.21
CA SER A 72 -11.40 10.81 -8.60
C SER A 72 -12.79 10.16 -8.54
N TRP A 73 -13.81 10.88 -8.06
CA TRP A 73 -15.19 10.37 -8.02
C TRP A 73 -15.80 10.16 -9.41
N MET A 74 -15.57 11.07 -10.35
CA MET A 74 -15.98 10.86 -11.75
C MET A 74 -15.37 9.58 -12.33
N THR A 75 -14.08 9.34 -12.06
CA THR A 75 -13.38 8.14 -12.50
C THR A 75 -13.95 6.87 -11.85
N ILE A 76 -14.26 6.92 -10.54
CA ILE A 76 -14.94 5.83 -9.83
C ILE A 76 -16.30 5.53 -10.49
N PHE A 77 -17.13 6.55 -10.72
CA PHE A 77 -18.46 6.36 -11.32
C PHE A 77 -18.38 5.79 -12.74
N LEU A 78 -17.49 6.32 -13.58
CA LEU A 78 -17.28 5.80 -14.93
C LEU A 78 -16.74 4.37 -14.93
N SER A 79 -15.84 4.04 -14.00
CA SER A 79 -15.32 2.67 -13.86
C SER A 79 -16.40 1.70 -13.38
N ILE A 80 -17.27 2.11 -12.45
CA ILE A 80 -18.44 1.31 -12.03
C ILE A 80 -19.42 1.14 -13.18
N PHE A 81 -19.69 2.20 -13.95
CA PHE A 81 -20.54 2.13 -15.14
C PHE A 81 -20.00 1.12 -16.15
N MET A 82 -18.69 1.09 -16.38
CA MET A 82 -18.02 0.10 -17.23
C MET A 82 -18.17 -1.34 -16.74
N ILE A 83 -18.15 -1.56 -15.43
CA ILE A 83 -18.33 -2.90 -14.84
C ILE A 83 -19.78 -3.38 -14.98
N ILE A 84 -20.76 -2.49 -14.72
CA ILE A 84 -22.19 -2.86 -14.72
C ILE A 84 -22.72 -2.99 -16.15
N TYR A 85 -22.27 -2.13 -17.07
CA TYR A 85 -22.72 -2.09 -18.47
C TYR A 85 -21.54 -2.37 -19.42
N PRO A 86 -21.11 -3.64 -19.53
CA PRO A 86 -19.93 -4.00 -20.33
C PRO A 86 -20.13 -3.77 -21.83
N SER A 87 -21.37 -3.78 -22.32
CA SER A 87 -21.74 -3.50 -23.71
C SER A 87 -22.40 -2.12 -23.83
N ASN A 88 -21.60 -1.06 -23.71
CA ASN A 88 -22.09 0.31 -23.81
C ASN A 88 -21.69 0.95 -25.14
N SER A 89 -22.36 2.04 -25.54
CA SER A 89 -22.06 2.76 -26.79
C SER A 89 -20.95 3.80 -26.63
N VAL A 90 -20.58 4.13 -25.39
CA VAL A 90 -19.77 5.30 -25.06
C VAL A 90 -18.30 4.95 -24.92
N LEU A 91 -17.93 3.85 -24.28
CA LEU A 91 -16.56 3.44 -24.00
C LEU A 91 -16.26 2.08 -24.67
N ILE A 92 -14.97 1.74 -24.80
CA ILE A 92 -14.54 0.45 -25.33
C ILE A 92 -14.86 -0.66 -24.33
N ASP A 93 -15.60 -1.68 -24.80
CA ASP A 93 -16.01 -2.82 -23.99
C ASP A 93 -14.80 -3.55 -23.39
N LEU A 94 -14.92 -4.01 -22.14
CA LEU A 94 -13.85 -4.75 -21.46
C LEU A 94 -13.43 -6.02 -22.22
N THR A 95 -14.35 -6.62 -22.96
CA THR A 95 -14.09 -7.81 -23.79
C THR A 95 -13.12 -7.52 -24.94
N ILE A 96 -13.07 -6.29 -25.43
CA ILE A 96 -12.11 -5.87 -26.46
C ILE A 96 -10.73 -5.76 -25.82
N TYR A 97 -10.61 -5.14 -24.63
CA TYR A 97 -9.36 -5.10 -23.88
C TYR A 97 -8.82 -6.49 -23.51
N GLU A 98 -9.71 -7.41 -23.13
CA GLU A 98 -9.37 -8.82 -22.88
C GLU A 98 -8.74 -9.50 -24.10
N LYS A 99 -9.32 -9.30 -25.29
CA LYS A 99 -8.74 -9.80 -26.55
C LYS A 99 -7.38 -9.21 -26.84
N MET A 100 -7.17 -7.92 -26.55
CA MET A 100 -5.89 -7.25 -26.78
C MET A 100 -4.78 -7.73 -25.86
N LEU A 101 -5.10 -7.92 -24.58
CA LEU A 101 -4.13 -8.37 -23.57
C LEU A 101 -4.00 -9.90 -23.54
N ASN A 102 -4.77 -10.62 -24.35
CA ASN A 102 -4.91 -12.07 -24.31
C ASN A 102 -5.17 -12.56 -22.87
N SER A 103 -6.04 -11.85 -22.16
CA SER A 103 -6.38 -12.10 -20.76
C SER A 103 -7.87 -12.30 -20.62
N ASN A 104 -8.28 -13.18 -19.70
CA ASN A 104 -9.67 -13.32 -19.30
C ASN A 104 -9.90 -12.55 -18.00
N ARG A 105 -11.12 -12.02 -17.82
CA ARG A 105 -11.57 -11.37 -16.57
C ARG A 105 -10.84 -10.07 -16.22
N SER A 106 -10.67 -9.19 -17.22
CA SER A 106 -10.14 -7.84 -16.99
C SER A 106 -11.07 -6.98 -16.12
N ASP A 107 -12.34 -7.38 -16.01
CA ASP A 107 -13.32 -6.83 -15.06
C ASP A 107 -12.81 -6.86 -13.61
N LEU A 108 -12.09 -7.92 -13.22
CA LEU A 108 -11.53 -8.06 -11.86
C LEU A 108 -10.46 -7.00 -11.55
N ILE A 109 -9.62 -6.67 -12.54
CA ILE A 109 -8.60 -5.62 -12.37
C ILE A 109 -9.29 -4.27 -12.18
N LEU A 110 -10.30 -3.97 -13.00
CA LEU A 110 -11.07 -2.73 -12.87
C LEU A 110 -11.82 -2.65 -11.53
N ILE A 111 -12.39 -3.75 -11.06
CA ILE A 111 -13.00 -3.85 -9.73
C ILE A 111 -11.98 -3.54 -8.64
N GLN A 112 -10.75 -4.09 -8.71
CA GLN A 112 -9.71 -3.79 -7.72
C GLN A 112 -9.30 -2.30 -7.76
N ILE A 113 -9.22 -1.69 -8.94
CA ILE A 113 -8.93 -0.25 -9.08
C ILE A 113 -10.03 0.56 -8.39
N VAL A 114 -11.32 0.24 -8.63
CA VAL A 114 -12.46 0.91 -7.99
C VAL A 114 -12.42 0.76 -6.47
N VAL A 115 -12.21 -0.46 -5.96
CA VAL A 115 -12.09 -0.73 -4.52
C VAL A 115 -10.96 0.09 -3.91
N THR A 116 -9.81 0.15 -4.61
CA THR A 116 -8.65 0.93 -4.17
C THR A 116 -8.97 2.42 -4.10
N PHE A 117 -9.64 2.95 -5.11
CA PHE A 117 -10.01 4.37 -5.18
C PHE A 117 -10.99 4.74 -4.06
N ILE A 118 -12.02 3.92 -3.83
CA ILE A 118 -13.00 4.16 -2.76
C ILE A 118 -12.32 4.18 -1.38
N ILE A 119 -11.49 3.18 -1.07
CA ILE A 119 -10.79 3.11 0.23
C ILE A 119 -9.91 4.34 0.45
N LEU A 120 -9.22 4.82 -0.58
CA LEU A 120 -8.31 5.95 -0.46
C LEU A 120 -9.00 7.31 -0.44
N GLU A 121 -10.14 7.46 -1.13
CA GLU A 121 -11.01 8.64 -0.97
C GLU A 121 -11.61 8.69 0.44
N LEU A 122 -12.04 7.55 1.00
CA LEU A 122 -12.51 7.49 2.39
C LEU A 122 -11.39 7.85 3.38
N LEU A 123 -10.17 7.33 3.17
CA LEU A 123 -9.01 7.70 3.99
C LEU A 123 -8.71 9.19 3.91
N TRP A 124 -8.81 9.78 2.70
CA TRP A 124 -8.64 11.22 2.50
C TRP A 124 -9.71 12.03 3.26
N ILE A 125 -10.99 11.63 3.22
CA ILE A 125 -12.07 12.30 3.97
C ILE A 125 -11.75 12.33 5.46
N VAL A 126 -11.25 11.23 6.03
CA VAL A 126 -10.84 11.19 7.44
C VAL A 126 -9.74 12.23 7.72
N PHE A 127 -8.69 12.28 6.89
CA PHE A 127 -7.63 13.28 7.06
C PHE A 127 -8.12 14.72 6.88
N LEU A 128 -9.05 14.95 5.95
CA LEU A 128 -9.66 16.27 5.76
C LEU A 128 -10.41 16.70 7.02
N ILE A 129 -11.23 15.82 7.61
CA ILE A 129 -11.98 16.13 8.83
C ILE A 129 -11.03 16.42 9.99
N GLU A 130 -9.99 15.61 10.17
CA GLU A 130 -8.95 15.84 11.20
C GLU A 130 -8.22 17.17 11.00
N LEU A 131 -7.95 17.54 9.74
CA LEU A 131 -7.33 18.82 9.38
C LEU A 131 -8.26 19.99 9.72
N LEU A 132 -9.50 19.98 9.24
CA LEU A 132 -10.47 21.07 9.43
C LEU A 132 -10.89 21.25 10.89
N THR A 133 -10.84 20.19 11.69
CA THR A 133 -11.11 20.24 13.13
C THR A 133 -9.89 20.59 13.98
N TYR A 134 -8.71 20.80 13.37
CA TYR A 134 -7.44 21.03 14.07
C TYR A 134 -7.05 19.92 15.06
N ARG A 135 -7.44 18.69 14.74
CA ARG A 135 -7.21 17.50 15.58
C ARG A 135 -6.21 16.53 14.98
N SER A 136 -5.64 16.81 13.81
CA SER A 136 -4.63 15.96 13.16
C SER A 136 -3.40 15.74 14.04
N PRO A 137 -3.21 14.52 14.56
CA PRO A 137 -2.05 14.18 15.39
C PRO A 137 -0.74 14.36 14.63
N LEU A 138 -0.73 14.05 13.34
CA LEU A 138 0.44 14.21 12.49
C LEU A 138 0.87 15.68 12.36
N LEU A 139 -0.06 16.61 12.18
CA LEU A 139 0.28 18.02 12.08
C LEU A 139 0.72 18.58 13.44
N SER A 140 0.05 18.18 14.52
CA SER A 140 0.49 18.54 15.88
C SER A 140 1.90 18.01 16.20
N PHE A 141 2.26 16.84 15.66
CA PHE A 141 3.61 16.29 15.72
C PHE A 141 4.62 17.18 15.04
N LEU A 142 4.30 17.67 13.83
CA LEU A 142 5.19 18.53 13.08
C LEU A 142 5.34 19.92 13.67
N THR A 143 4.26 20.54 14.14
CA THR A 143 4.28 21.93 14.62
C THR A 143 4.76 22.05 16.06
N ILE A 144 4.34 21.14 16.96
CA ILE A 144 4.57 21.29 18.40
C ILE A 144 5.62 20.30 18.90
N TYR A 145 5.43 19.00 18.66
CA TYR A 145 6.21 17.98 19.36
C TYR A 145 7.65 17.87 18.83
N LEU A 146 7.83 17.88 17.51
CA LEU A 146 9.13 17.71 16.89
C LEU A 146 10.07 18.90 17.17
N PRO A 147 9.69 20.19 16.97
CA PRO A 147 10.59 21.31 17.25
C PRO A 147 11.02 21.37 18.71
N ASN A 148 10.08 21.14 19.64
CA ASN A 148 10.36 21.13 21.08
C ASN A 148 11.33 20.00 21.48
N TYR A 149 11.29 18.87 20.78
CA TYR A 149 12.17 17.74 21.07
C TYR A 149 13.52 17.83 20.33
N GLU A 150 13.60 18.50 19.19
CA GLU A 150 14.81 18.60 18.38
C GLU A 150 16.01 19.18 19.16
N HIS A 151 15.76 20.15 20.03
CA HIS A 151 16.78 20.72 20.92
C HIS A 151 17.33 19.72 21.96
N LYS A 152 16.55 18.71 22.33
CA LYS A 152 16.90 17.66 23.30
C LYS A 152 17.44 16.40 22.62
N MET A 153 17.46 16.38 21.29
CA MET A 153 17.80 15.20 20.50
C MET A 153 19.32 15.05 20.37
N ASP A 154 19.86 14.06 21.07
CA ASP A 154 21.26 13.66 20.90
C ASP A 154 21.63 13.31 19.43
N VAL A 155 22.89 13.59 19.09
CA VAL A 155 23.51 13.49 17.77
C VAL A 155 23.35 12.08 17.17
N LYS A 156 23.40 11.02 17.99
CA LYS A 156 23.24 9.64 17.50
C LYS A 156 21.84 9.39 16.92
N MET A 157 20.78 9.78 17.64
CA MET A 157 19.40 9.64 17.14
C MET A 157 19.16 10.54 15.93
N ARG A 158 19.70 11.75 15.94
CA ARG A 158 19.63 12.65 14.78
C ARG A 158 20.18 11.99 13.52
N LYS A 159 21.38 11.41 13.62
CA LYS A 159 22.03 10.69 12.51
C LYS A 159 21.21 9.48 12.04
N ILE A 160 20.63 8.71 12.96
CA ILE A 160 19.77 7.57 12.61
C ILE A 160 18.56 8.03 11.81
N LEU A 161 17.85 9.06 12.29
CA LEU A 161 16.64 9.57 11.64
C LEU A 161 16.94 10.21 10.28
N ILE A 162 18.03 10.96 10.14
CA ILE A 162 18.44 11.56 8.86
C ILE A 162 18.77 10.47 7.84
N LYS A 163 19.58 9.47 8.23
CA LYS A 163 19.92 8.34 7.35
C LYS A 163 18.67 7.58 6.92
N PHE A 164 17.78 7.31 7.87
CA PHE A 164 16.52 6.65 7.62
C PHE A 164 15.66 7.47 6.64
N GLN A 165 15.51 8.77 6.87
CA GLN A 165 14.73 9.66 6.02
C GLN A 165 15.29 9.70 4.59
N ALA A 166 16.61 9.79 4.44
CA ALA A 166 17.25 9.81 3.14
C ALA A 166 17.03 8.50 2.38
N PHE A 167 17.15 7.35 3.05
CA PHE A 167 16.85 6.05 2.47
C PHE A 167 15.38 5.91 2.07
N ALA A 168 14.45 6.28 2.97
CA ALA A 168 13.03 6.23 2.70
C ALA A 168 12.65 7.14 1.53
N ASN A 169 13.19 8.36 1.47
CA ASN A 169 12.98 9.29 0.37
C ASN A 169 13.51 8.72 -0.95
N PHE A 170 14.69 8.11 -0.96
CA PHE A 170 15.23 7.45 -2.15
C PHE A 170 14.32 6.31 -2.63
N ALA A 171 14.00 5.36 -1.74
CA ALA A 171 13.20 4.18 -2.06
C ALA A 171 11.81 4.55 -2.59
N ILE A 172 11.14 5.50 -1.94
CA ILE A 172 9.82 5.98 -2.35
C ILE A 172 9.90 6.76 -3.66
N THR A 173 10.86 7.67 -3.80
CA THR A 173 11.00 8.44 -5.06
C THR A 173 11.26 7.49 -6.23
N PHE A 174 12.13 6.51 -6.06
CA PHE A 174 12.42 5.50 -7.08
C PHE A 174 11.18 4.68 -7.42
N SER A 175 10.48 4.14 -6.42
CA SER A 175 9.25 3.35 -6.63
C SER A 175 8.16 4.17 -7.33
N TYR A 176 7.98 5.42 -6.92
CA TYR A 176 7.00 6.33 -7.51
C TYR A 176 7.33 6.69 -8.97
N LEU A 177 8.61 6.90 -9.29
CA LEU A 177 9.03 7.15 -10.68
C LEU A 177 8.83 5.93 -11.58
N ASN A 178 9.05 4.72 -11.08
CA ASN A 178 8.73 3.50 -11.84
C ASN A 178 7.24 3.41 -12.15
N VAL A 179 6.38 3.76 -11.18
CA VAL A 179 4.92 3.79 -11.43
C VAL A 179 4.57 4.85 -12.47
N ILE A 180 5.15 6.06 -12.39
CA ILE A 180 4.95 7.09 -13.42
C ILE A 180 5.40 6.57 -14.79
N ALA A 181 6.59 5.97 -14.89
CA ALA A 181 7.10 5.45 -16.16
C ALA A 181 6.18 4.39 -16.75
N ILE A 182 5.73 3.41 -15.95
CA ILE A 182 4.78 2.37 -16.38
C ILE A 182 3.46 3.00 -16.86
N MET A 183 2.89 3.92 -16.09
CA MET A 183 1.64 4.58 -16.44
C MET A 183 1.79 5.46 -17.69
N THR A 184 2.93 6.11 -17.91
CA THR A 184 3.18 6.84 -19.16
C THR A 184 3.28 5.93 -20.38
N ILE A 185 3.86 4.74 -20.22
CA ILE A 185 3.91 3.74 -21.29
C ILE A 185 2.49 3.25 -21.62
N ILE A 186 1.68 2.94 -20.60
CA ILE A 186 0.27 2.56 -20.77
C ILE A 186 -0.52 3.68 -21.47
N GLY A 187 -0.35 4.93 -21.03
CA GLY A 187 -1.00 6.10 -21.60
C GLY A 187 -0.61 6.41 -23.05
N VAL A 188 0.46 5.82 -23.59
CA VAL A 188 0.82 5.89 -25.01
C VAL A 188 0.33 4.66 -25.78
N ILE A 189 0.54 3.46 -25.23
CA ILE A 189 0.17 2.19 -25.86
C ILE A 189 -1.34 2.09 -26.03
N VAL A 190 -2.13 2.41 -25.00
CA VAL A 190 -3.58 2.22 -25.05
C VAL A 190 -4.24 3.12 -26.10
N PRO A 191 -3.94 4.42 -26.22
CA PRO A 191 -4.46 5.23 -27.31
C PRO A 191 -4.04 4.74 -28.72
N PHE A 192 -2.80 4.29 -28.88
CA PHE A 192 -2.34 3.70 -30.14
C PHE A 192 -3.15 2.45 -30.51
N LEU A 193 -3.36 1.56 -29.54
CA LEU A 193 -4.19 0.37 -29.67
C LEU A 193 -5.66 0.72 -30.00
N CYS A 194 -6.22 1.76 -29.36
CA CYS A 194 -7.56 2.25 -29.69
C CYS A 194 -7.63 2.77 -31.14
N PHE A 195 -6.58 3.44 -31.62
CA PHE A 195 -6.50 3.90 -33.00
C PHE A 195 -6.49 2.74 -34.01
N GLU A 196 -5.73 1.68 -33.75
CA GLU A 196 -5.74 0.50 -34.61
C GLU A 196 -7.12 -0.18 -34.67
N LEU A 197 -7.82 -0.29 -33.52
CA LEU A 197 -9.17 -0.84 -33.47
C LEU A 197 -10.16 -0.01 -34.29
N TYR A 198 -10.00 1.32 -34.24
CA TYR A 198 -10.81 2.25 -35.03
C TYR A 198 -10.56 2.06 -36.53
N MET A 199 -9.29 1.98 -36.95
CA MET A 199 -8.93 1.75 -38.37
C MET A 199 -9.44 0.40 -38.90
N LYS A 200 -9.58 -0.61 -38.04
CA LYS A 200 -10.17 -1.92 -38.37
C LYS A 200 -11.71 -1.93 -38.33
N ASN A 201 -12.36 -0.79 -38.13
CA ASN A 201 -13.81 -0.65 -37.97
C ASN A 201 -14.40 -1.53 -36.85
N GLN A 202 -13.60 -1.87 -35.82
CA GLN A 202 -14.07 -2.67 -34.69
C GLN A 202 -14.74 -1.83 -33.60
N ILE A 203 -14.41 -0.53 -33.56
CA ILE A 203 -15.00 0.44 -32.63
C ILE A 203 -15.49 1.67 -33.39
N ASN A 204 -16.57 2.28 -32.89
CA ASN A 204 -17.11 3.51 -33.45
C ASN A 204 -16.25 4.72 -33.02
N PHE A 205 -16.35 5.81 -33.79
CA PHE A 205 -15.64 7.07 -33.51
C PHE A 205 -15.92 7.60 -32.09
N ILE A 206 -17.16 7.51 -31.61
CA ILE A 206 -17.54 7.93 -30.25
C ILE A 206 -16.74 7.16 -29.20
N LYS A 207 -16.68 5.82 -29.31
CA LYS A 207 -15.92 4.95 -28.39
C LYS A 207 -14.43 5.27 -28.40
N PHE A 208 -13.87 5.52 -29.58
CA PHE A 208 -12.47 5.90 -29.72
C PHE A 208 -12.18 7.24 -29.02
N PHE A 209 -12.99 8.27 -29.29
CA PHE A 209 -12.76 9.61 -28.80
C PHE A 209 -12.92 9.74 -27.28
N THR A 210 -13.85 9.01 -26.67
CA THR A 210 -14.13 9.04 -25.22
C THR A 210 -13.16 8.17 -24.41
N SER A 211 -12.69 7.05 -24.97
CA SER A 211 -11.84 6.10 -24.25
C SER A 211 -10.43 6.63 -24.00
N ILE A 212 -9.89 7.44 -24.93
CA ILE A 212 -8.55 8.04 -24.75
C ILE A 212 -8.50 8.98 -23.52
N PRO A 213 -9.36 10.01 -23.40
CA PRO A 213 -9.41 10.84 -22.19
C PRO A 213 -9.67 10.03 -20.93
N PHE A 214 -10.53 9.00 -21.00
CA PHE A 214 -10.84 8.18 -19.84
C PHE A 214 -9.62 7.42 -19.32
N VAL A 215 -8.84 6.80 -20.20
CA VAL A 215 -7.60 6.10 -19.83
C VAL A 215 -6.58 7.08 -19.24
N ILE A 216 -6.39 8.24 -19.87
CA ILE A 216 -5.49 9.28 -19.35
C ILE A 216 -5.92 9.74 -17.95
N ILE A 217 -7.22 9.92 -17.73
CA ILE A 217 -7.76 10.30 -16.42
C ILE A 217 -7.51 9.18 -15.39
N ILE A 218 -7.76 7.91 -15.73
CA ILE A 218 -7.44 6.77 -14.86
C ILE A 218 -5.95 6.77 -14.51
N ASP A 219 -5.06 6.90 -15.50
CA ASP A 219 -3.62 6.89 -15.29
C ASP A 219 -3.19 8.01 -14.34
N MET A 220 -3.73 9.23 -14.53
CA MET A 220 -3.49 10.36 -13.63
C MET A 220 -3.94 10.07 -12.20
N VAL A 221 -5.13 9.46 -12.03
CA VAL A 221 -5.66 9.11 -10.70
C VAL A 221 -4.81 8.01 -10.06
N ILE A 222 -4.38 6.98 -10.80
CA ILE A 222 -3.52 5.91 -10.29
C ILE A 222 -2.17 6.48 -9.82
N ILE A 223 -1.53 7.33 -10.63
CA ILE A 223 -0.28 8.02 -10.25
C ILE A 223 -0.50 8.79 -8.95
N PHE A 224 -1.57 9.58 -8.87
CA PHE A 224 -1.86 10.38 -7.70
C PHE A 224 -2.08 9.53 -6.43
N ILE A 225 -2.91 8.50 -6.52
CA ILE A 225 -3.24 7.59 -5.41
C ILE A 225 -2.01 6.83 -4.91
N THR A 226 -1.15 6.40 -5.83
CA THR A 226 0.12 5.75 -5.48
C THR A 226 1.00 6.70 -4.66
N GLY A 227 1.03 7.98 -5.02
CA GLY A 227 1.71 9.01 -4.24
C GLY A 227 1.13 9.17 -2.84
N GLN A 228 -0.19 9.20 -2.71
CA GLN A 228 -0.88 9.23 -1.40
C GLN A 228 -0.49 8.04 -0.51
N LEU A 229 -0.44 6.83 -1.07
CA LEU A 229 -0.02 5.63 -0.34
C LEU A 229 1.43 5.71 0.14
N PHE A 230 2.37 6.02 -0.76
CA PHE A 230 3.78 6.06 -0.40
C PHE A 230 4.10 7.16 0.60
N VAL A 231 3.51 8.35 0.45
CA VAL A 231 3.74 9.46 1.37
C VAL A 231 3.15 9.16 2.74
N SER A 232 1.93 8.61 2.81
CA SER A 232 1.32 8.16 4.07
C SER A 232 2.16 7.10 4.78
N GLY A 233 2.60 6.07 4.03
CA GLY A 233 3.43 4.99 4.55
C GLY A 233 4.78 5.50 5.07
N LYS A 234 5.42 6.45 4.35
CA LYS A 234 6.65 7.11 4.80
C LYS A 234 6.49 7.74 6.17
N TRP A 235 5.43 8.54 6.33
CA TRP A 235 5.17 9.28 7.56
C TRP A 235 4.85 8.36 8.73
N ALA A 236 4.06 7.32 8.50
CA ALA A 236 3.79 6.31 9.52
C ALA A 236 5.08 5.61 9.96
N TYR A 237 5.94 5.22 9.01
CA TYR A 237 7.18 4.51 9.32
C TYR A 237 8.23 5.41 10.00
N PHE A 238 8.37 6.67 9.55
CA PHE A 238 9.19 7.66 10.23
C PHE A 238 8.75 7.87 11.68
N SER A 239 7.45 8.04 11.90
CA SER A 239 6.89 8.22 13.25
C SER A 239 7.20 7.01 14.13
N LEU A 240 7.02 5.79 13.60
CA LEU A 240 7.32 4.56 14.33
C LEU A 240 8.78 4.50 14.78
N ILE A 241 9.74 4.78 13.88
CA ILE A 241 11.17 4.77 14.22
C ILE A 241 11.49 5.87 15.23
N PHE A 242 10.94 7.07 15.06
CA PHE A 242 11.11 8.17 15.98
C PHE A 242 10.65 7.81 17.40
N PHE A 243 9.45 7.25 17.56
CA PHE A 243 8.94 6.85 18.88
C PHE A 243 9.69 5.64 19.45
N LYS A 244 10.05 4.66 18.62
CA LYS A 244 10.87 3.50 19.03
C LYS A 244 12.17 3.97 19.69
N GLU A 245 12.89 4.89 19.06
CA GLU A 245 14.15 5.42 19.61
C GLU A 245 13.93 6.23 20.90
N ARG A 246 12.81 6.96 21.03
CA ARG A 246 12.47 7.68 22.27
C ARG A 246 12.14 6.72 23.42
N ILE A 247 11.38 5.65 23.16
CA ILE A 247 11.07 4.62 24.16
C ILE A 247 12.36 3.93 24.60
N LYS A 248 13.23 3.54 23.66
CA LYS A 248 14.52 2.90 23.96
C LYS A 248 15.38 3.77 24.88
N ARG A 249 15.38 5.09 24.67
CA ARG A 249 16.08 6.04 25.56
C ARG A 249 15.46 6.11 26.95
N LEU A 250 14.13 6.21 27.05
CA LEU A 250 13.47 6.17 28.35
C LEU A 250 13.75 4.86 29.08
N HIS A 251 13.77 3.73 28.37
CA HIS A 251 14.13 2.46 28.95
C HIS A 251 15.56 2.46 29.52
N ASN A 252 16.54 2.99 28.79
CA ASN A 252 17.90 3.12 29.31
C ASN A 252 17.96 4.02 30.56
N VAL A 253 17.21 5.11 30.59
CA VAL A 253 17.09 5.96 31.80
C VAL A 253 16.45 5.18 32.95
N SER A 254 15.43 4.36 32.67
CA SER A 254 14.79 3.52 33.70
C SER A 254 15.74 2.48 34.29
N LEU A 255 16.62 1.88 33.47
CA LEU A 255 17.65 0.96 33.95
C LEU A 255 18.68 1.64 34.86
N LEU A 256 19.10 2.85 34.49
CA LEU A 256 19.98 3.66 35.34
C LEU A 256 19.28 4.01 36.67
N LEU A 257 17.99 4.35 36.64
CA LEU A 257 17.22 4.64 37.87
C LEU A 257 17.14 3.43 38.80
N ILE A 258 16.89 2.23 38.27
CA ILE A 258 16.89 1.00 39.07
C ILE A 258 18.26 0.80 39.73
N HIS A 259 19.35 1.04 39.01
CA HIS A 259 20.70 0.91 39.55
C HIS A 259 21.04 1.95 40.64
N TYR A 260 20.55 3.19 40.52
CA TYR A 260 20.81 4.28 41.48
C TYR A 260 19.74 4.44 42.59
N SER A 261 18.69 3.61 42.60
CA SER A 261 17.56 3.67 43.54
C SER A 261 17.94 3.49 45.02
N HIS A 262 19.19 3.12 45.32
CA HIS A 262 19.69 2.99 46.69
C HIS A 262 19.91 4.33 47.44
N TYR A 263 19.78 5.48 46.78
CA TYR A 263 19.96 6.83 47.37
C TYR A 263 18.65 7.64 47.42
N SER A 264 18.50 8.47 48.46
CA SER A 264 17.30 9.26 48.82
C SER A 264 16.76 10.28 47.79
N MET A 265 17.38 10.38 46.61
CA MET A 265 16.92 11.23 45.48
C MET A 265 15.82 10.57 44.62
N GLU A 266 15.37 9.39 45.01
CA GLU A 266 14.46 8.51 44.25
C GLU A 266 13.14 9.19 43.85
N ARG A 267 12.54 10.01 44.72
CA ARG A 267 11.19 10.57 44.49
C ARG A 267 11.16 11.65 43.39
N ILE A 268 12.14 12.55 43.37
CA ILE A 268 12.21 13.64 42.38
C ILE A 268 12.51 13.07 40.99
N PHE A 269 13.47 12.15 40.90
CA PHE A 269 13.84 11.50 39.65
C PHE A 269 12.71 10.62 39.09
N THR A 270 12.01 9.87 39.96
CA THR A 270 10.84 9.08 39.57
C THR A 270 9.73 9.95 39.03
N ASN A 271 9.43 11.08 39.68
CA ASN A 271 8.43 12.03 39.19
C ASN A 271 8.80 12.60 37.81
N GLN A 272 10.07 12.96 37.59
CA GLN A 272 10.54 13.45 36.29
C GLN A 272 10.49 12.37 35.19
N PHE A 273 10.83 11.12 35.53
CA PHE A 273 10.71 9.99 34.62
C PHE A 273 9.26 9.70 34.25
N CYS A 274 8.37 9.58 35.25
CA CYS A 274 6.95 9.37 35.07
C CYS A 274 6.33 10.45 34.19
N HIS A 275 6.65 11.73 34.44
CA HIS A 275 6.17 12.83 33.60
C HIS A 275 6.61 12.69 32.14
N LYS A 276 7.90 12.39 31.90
CA LYS A 276 8.43 12.19 30.53
C LYS A 276 7.81 10.97 29.84
N TYR A 277 7.59 9.88 30.59
CA TYR A 277 6.96 8.68 30.09
C TYR A 277 5.49 8.90 29.74
N ILE A 278 4.71 9.51 30.63
CA ILE A 278 3.29 9.83 30.40
C ILE A 278 3.13 10.77 29.21
N SER A 279 3.98 11.80 29.10
CA SER A 279 3.99 12.69 27.92
C SER A 279 4.24 11.90 26.63
N LEU A 280 5.30 11.08 26.59
CA LEU A 280 5.61 10.26 25.41
C LEU A 280 4.47 9.30 25.07
N TYR A 281 3.90 8.64 26.06
CA TYR A 281 2.79 7.72 25.87
C TYR A 281 1.56 8.43 25.31
N SER A 282 1.25 9.63 25.81
CA SER A 282 0.14 10.45 25.29
C SER A 282 0.35 10.87 23.83
N GLU A 283 1.59 11.19 23.44
CA GLU A 283 1.96 11.51 22.05
C GLU A 283 1.80 10.28 21.14
N ILE A 284 2.32 9.12 21.57
CA ILE A 284 2.18 7.85 20.86
C ILE A 284 0.71 7.49 20.72
N TYR A 285 -0.08 7.62 21.78
CA TYR A 285 -1.51 7.31 21.76
C TYR A 285 -2.23 8.11 20.68
N ARG A 286 -1.97 9.42 20.58
CA ARG A 286 -2.56 10.29 19.56
C ARG A 286 -2.18 9.86 18.14
N ILE A 287 -0.89 9.62 17.88
CA ILE A 287 -0.42 9.22 16.56
C ILE A 287 -0.89 7.80 16.19
N ASN A 288 -1.02 6.93 17.18
CA ASN A 288 -1.54 5.58 16.99
C ASN A 288 -3.00 5.57 16.51
N GLN A 289 -3.82 6.56 16.90
CA GLN A 289 -5.17 6.68 16.36
C GLN A 289 -5.16 6.89 14.84
N THR A 290 -4.35 7.83 14.35
CA THR A 290 -4.20 8.06 12.90
C THR A 290 -3.52 6.88 12.21
N ALA A 291 -2.46 6.33 12.80
CA ALA A 291 -1.74 5.19 12.24
C ALA A 291 -2.64 3.95 12.11
N LYS A 292 -3.53 3.71 13.08
CA LYS A 292 -4.52 2.62 13.04
C LYS A 292 -5.40 2.72 11.79
N ILE A 293 -5.89 3.92 11.46
CA ILE A 293 -6.74 4.14 10.29
C ILE A 293 -5.97 3.90 8.99
N VAL A 294 -4.74 4.41 8.90
CA VAL A 294 -3.86 4.18 7.74
C VAL A 294 -3.52 2.71 7.57
N LEU A 295 -3.12 2.03 8.65
CA LEU A 295 -2.78 0.60 8.63
C LEU A 295 -3.99 -0.24 8.27
N PHE A 296 -5.18 0.08 8.78
CA PHE A 296 -6.42 -0.58 8.41
C PHE A 296 -6.72 -0.44 6.91
N ALA A 297 -6.54 0.76 6.34
CA ALA A 297 -6.71 0.98 4.90
C ALA A 297 -5.69 0.17 4.09
N LEU A 298 -4.40 0.19 4.46
CA LEU A 298 -3.35 -0.59 3.80
C LEU A 298 -3.60 -2.11 3.89
N GLU A 299 -4.03 -2.60 5.05
CA GLU A 299 -4.37 -4.00 5.27
C GLU A 299 -5.58 -4.41 4.41
N THR A 300 -6.61 -3.56 4.34
CA THR A 300 -7.80 -3.80 3.51
C THR A 300 -7.42 -3.86 2.02
N LEU A 301 -6.60 -2.91 1.55
CA LEU A 301 -6.11 -2.88 0.17
C LEU A 301 -5.28 -4.11 -0.19
N SER A 302 -4.34 -4.49 0.68
CA SER A 302 -3.49 -5.67 0.43
C SER A 302 -4.31 -6.96 0.42
N LYS A 303 -5.26 -7.13 1.34
CA LYS A 303 -6.16 -8.29 1.37
C LYS A 303 -7.07 -8.35 0.15
N SER A 304 -7.64 -7.21 -0.28
CA SER A 304 -8.49 -7.17 -1.48
C SER A 304 -7.68 -7.50 -2.74
N ALA A 305 -6.46 -6.96 -2.85
CA ALA A 305 -5.56 -7.24 -3.95
C ALA A 305 -5.15 -8.72 -4.00
N ILE A 306 -4.82 -9.33 -2.86
CA ILE A 306 -4.50 -10.78 -2.79
C ILE A 306 -5.72 -11.61 -3.20
N MET A 307 -6.91 -11.29 -2.69
CA MET A 307 -8.12 -12.02 -3.03
C MET A 307 -8.41 -11.96 -4.53
N ILE A 308 -8.34 -10.77 -5.13
CA ILE A 308 -8.57 -10.58 -6.56
C ILE A 308 -7.46 -11.23 -7.39
N ALA A 309 -6.20 -11.13 -6.98
CA ALA A 309 -5.10 -11.79 -7.67
C ALA A 309 -5.28 -13.31 -7.66
N VAL A 310 -5.67 -13.91 -6.53
CA VAL A 310 -5.96 -15.35 -6.47
C VAL A 310 -7.06 -15.71 -7.46
N VAL A 311 -8.19 -14.99 -7.47
CA VAL A 311 -9.28 -15.27 -8.43
C VAL A 311 -8.80 -15.10 -9.88
N PHE A 312 -8.07 -14.02 -10.18
CA PHE A 312 -7.56 -13.71 -11.50
C PHE A 312 -6.59 -14.80 -12.01
N TYR A 313 -5.61 -15.21 -11.19
CA TYR A 313 -4.63 -16.23 -11.57
C TYR A 313 -5.21 -17.65 -11.60
N THR A 314 -6.18 -17.99 -10.73
CA THR A 314 -6.85 -19.30 -10.80
C THR A 314 -7.68 -19.49 -12.07
N CYS A 315 -8.06 -18.39 -12.72
CA CYS A 315 -8.83 -18.37 -13.96
C CYS A 315 -7.97 -18.39 -15.23
N LEU A 316 -6.64 -18.63 -15.14
CA LEU A 316 -5.79 -18.93 -16.30
C LEU A 316 -5.91 -20.44 -16.65
N PRO A 317 -6.86 -20.83 -17.51
CA PRO A 317 -7.31 -22.22 -17.62
C PRO A 317 -6.28 -23.07 -18.38
N SER A 318 -5.53 -22.46 -19.30
CA SER A 318 -4.67 -23.18 -20.24
C SER A 318 -3.53 -23.96 -19.58
N TYR A 319 -2.94 -23.46 -18.50
CA TYR A 319 -1.87 -24.17 -17.79
C TYR A 319 -2.41 -25.23 -16.83
N ASN A 320 -3.56 -24.96 -16.20
CA ASN A 320 -4.19 -25.88 -15.27
C ASN A 320 -4.79 -27.08 -16.04
N GLU A 321 -5.47 -26.83 -17.15
CA GLU A 321 -5.92 -27.87 -18.09
C GLU A 321 -4.75 -28.68 -18.66
N ARG A 322 -3.64 -28.03 -19.03
CA ARG A 322 -2.45 -28.73 -19.55
C ARG A 322 -1.74 -29.55 -18.47
N CYS A 323 -1.72 -29.09 -17.22
CA CYS A 323 -1.25 -29.88 -16.08
C CYS A 323 -2.17 -31.08 -15.81
N VAL A 324 -3.49 -30.89 -15.85
CA VAL A 324 -4.49 -31.96 -15.72
C VAL A 324 -4.33 -32.97 -16.85
N GLN A 325 -4.19 -32.54 -18.10
CA GLN A 325 -3.94 -33.41 -19.26
C GLN A 325 -2.63 -34.20 -19.10
N ASN A 326 -1.54 -33.55 -18.67
CA ASN A 326 -0.27 -34.22 -18.42
C ASN A 326 -0.36 -35.24 -17.27
N LEU A 327 -1.06 -34.91 -16.19
CA LEU A 327 -1.33 -35.82 -15.06
C LEU A 327 -2.21 -36.99 -15.50
N HIS A 328 -3.21 -36.74 -16.33
CA HIS A 328 -4.10 -37.76 -16.87
C HIS A 328 -3.33 -38.71 -17.81
N HIS A 329 -2.47 -38.18 -18.67
CA HIS A 329 -1.59 -38.98 -19.53
C HIS A 329 -0.60 -39.83 -18.71
N TRP A 330 -0.03 -39.26 -17.64
CA TRP A 330 0.84 -39.99 -16.72
C TRP A 330 0.10 -41.10 -15.98
N LEU A 331 -1.13 -40.84 -15.50
CA LEU A 331 -1.96 -41.84 -14.83
C LEU A 331 -2.33 -43.00 -15.75
N ILE A 332 -2.75 -42.70 -16.99
CA ILE A 332 -3.03 -43.73 -18.01
C ILE A 332 -1.78 -44.59 -18.22
N ARG A 333 -0.60 -43.98 -18.44
CA ARG A 333 0.66 -44.72 -18.62
C ARG A 333 1.01 -45.58 -17.40
N SER A 334 0.79 -45.07 -16.19
CA SER A 334 1.06 -45.81 -14.95
C SER A 334 0.16 -47.03 -14.75
N GLN A 335 -1.11 -46.95 -15.19
CA GLN A 335 -2.09 -48.04 -15.11
C GLN A 335 -1.76 -49.17 -16.10
N PHE A 336 -1.29 -48.83 -17.30
CA PHE A 336 -0.89 -49.81 -18.31
C PHE A 336 0.40 -50.57 -17.94
N HIS A 337 1.29 -49.96 -17.17
CA HIS A 337 2.55 -50.60 -16.75
C HIS A 337 2.40 -51.57 -15.56
N SER A 338 1.29 -51.52 -14.81
CA SER A 338 1.07 -52.34 -13.63
C SER A 338 0.09 -53.49 -13.90
N LYS A 339 0.49 -54.48 -14.71
CA LYS A 339 -0.36 -55.66 -14.93
C LYS A 339 -0.47 -56.61 -13.73
N PHE A 340 0.34 -56.47 -12.66
CA PHE A 340 0.23 -57.36 -11.48
C PHE A 340 0.64 -56.67 -10.14
N LYS A 341 -0.21 -56.85 -9.10
CA LYS A 341 -0.10 -56.53 -7.63
C LYS A 341 -0.54 -55.13 -7.13
N PRO A 342 -0.81 -54.94 -5.80
CA PRO A 342 -1.89 -55.43 -4.94
C PRO A 342 -2.91 -54.30 -4.56
N ILE A 343 -3.95 -54.61 -3.78
CA ILE A 343 -5.10 -53.75 -3.38
C ILE A 343 -4.73 -52.32 -2.89
N ILE A 344 -3.56 -52.14 -2.24
CA ILE A 344 -3.10 -50.84 -1.73
C ILE A 344 -2.79 -49.86 -2.89
N ARG A 345 -2.27 -50.35 -4.02
CA ARG A 345 -2.02 -49.54 -5.22
C ARG A 345 -3.31 -49.14 -5.93
N TRP A 346 -4.31 -50.02 -5.92
CA TRP A 346 -5.66 -49.72 -6.42
C TRP A 346 -6.32 -48.60 -5.64
N ARG A 347 -6.17 -48.60 -4.30
CA ARG A 347 -6.70 -47.52 -3.45
C ARG A 347 -6.01 -46.18 -3.73
N GLN A 348 -4.70 -46.19 -4.03
CA GLN A 348 -3.96 -44.98 -4.43
C GLN A 348 -4.34 -44.51 -5.84
N SER A 349 -4.53 -45.44 -6.79
CA SER A 349 -4.98 -45.11 -8.15
C SER A 349 -6.41 -44.59 -8.18
N MET A 350 -7.33 -45.18 -7.39
CA MET A 350 -8.68 -44.66 -7.21
C MET A 350 -8.67 -43.27 -6.57
N LYS A 351 -7.84 -43.02 -5.56
CA LYS A 351 -7.67 -41.67 -4.96
C LYS A 351 -7.10 -40.66 -5.95
N ALA A 352 -6.15 -41.07 -6.79
CA ALA A 352 -5.58 -40.21 -7.83
C ALA A 352 -6.58 -39.92 -8.95
N ASN A 353 -7.38 -40.91 -9.37
CA ASN A 353 -8.45 -40.71 -10.35
C ASN A 353 -9.57 -39.81 -9.79
N LEU A 354 -9.99 -40.02 -8.54
CA LEU A 354 -10.93 -39.13 -7.84
C LEU A 354 -10.37 -37.71 -7.70
N PHE A 355 -9.06 -37.57 -7.44
CA PHE A 355 -8.39 -36.28 -7.38
C PHE A 355 -8.38 -35.57 -8.74
N VAL A 356 -8.08 -36.29 -9.83
CA VAL A 356 -8.10 -35.72 -11.18
C VAL A 356 -9.52 -35.38 -11.63
N GLN A 357 -10.50 -36.22 -11.35
CA GLN A 357 -11.93 -35.93 -11.61
C GLN A 357 -12.43 -34.74 -10.78
N ALA A 358 -12.02 -34.64 -9.52
CA ALA A 358 -12.32 -33.49 -8.67
C ALA A 358 -11.66 -32.21 -9.19
N MET A 359 -10.43 -32.28 -9.71
CA MET A 359 -9.77 -31.14 -10.37
C MET A 359 -10.46 -30.72 -11.66
N VAL A 360 -10.87 -31.67 -12.52
CA VAL A 360 -11.57 -31.40 -13.79
C VAL A 360 -12.92 -30.71 -13.55
N ASN A 361 -13.62 -31.07 -12.47
CA ASN A 361 -14.93 -30.49 -12.14
C ASN A 361 -14.85 -29.26 -11.23
N ASN A 362 -13.67 -28.92 -10.69
CA ASN A 362 -13.46 -27.72 -9.89
C ASN A 362 -13.18 -26.51 -10.78
N ARG A 363 -14.16 -25.64 -10.94
CA ARG A 363 -13.96 -24.33 -11.61
C ARG A 363 -13.17 -23.33 -10.76
N PHE A 364 -12.98 -23.64 -9.47
CA PHE A 364 -12.06 -22.93 -8.58
C PHE A 364 -10.96 -23.91 -8.16
N GLY A 365 -9.74 -23.69 -8.64
CA GLY A 365 -8.58 -24.41 -8.13
C GLY A 365 -8.49 -24.26 -6.60
N PHE A 366 -8.08 -25.34 -5.92
CA PHE A 366 -7.86 -25.46 -4.46
C PHE A 366 -8.98 -26.04 -3.58
N THR A 367 -9.80 -26.98 -4.05
CA THR A 367 -10.26 -28.06 -3.16
C THR A 367 -9.71 -29.39 -3.64
N CYS A 368 -8.48 -29.69 -3.22
CA CYS A 368 -8.05 -31.07 -3.15
C CYS A 368 -9.01 -31.75 -2.16
N GLY A 369 -9.56 -32.92 -2.52
CA GLY A 369 -10.50 -33.66 -1.68
C GLY A 369 -9.97 -33.98 -0.26
N PRO A 370 -10.58 -34.90 0.49
CA PRO A 370 -10.51 -34.98 1.96
C PRO A 370 -9.10 -35.10 2.61
N LEU A 371 -8.02 -35.18 1.83
CA LEU A 371 -6.64 -35.02 2.28
C LEU A 371 -6.21 -33.57 2.57
N PHE A 372 -6.85 -32.54 1.98
CA PHE A 372 -6.60 -31.12 2.31
C PHE A 372 -7.89 -30.31 2.32
N HIS A 373 -8.74 -30.58 3.31
CA HIS A 373 -9.85 -29.69 3.64
C HIS A 373 -9.28 -28.37 4.20
N ILE A 374 -9.14 -27.34 3.35
CA ILE A 374 -8.89 -25.97 3.81
C ILE A 374 -10.25 -25.42 4.25
N ASN A 375 -10.60 -25.67 5.51
CA ASN A 375 -11.75 -24.99 6.11
C ASN A 375 -11.50 -23.47 6.14
N LYS A 376 -12.55 -22.66 6.25
CA LYS A 376 -12.48 -21.18 6.44
C LYS A 376 -11.46 -20.76 7.53
N TYR A 377 -11.22 -21.66 8.50
CA TYR A 377 -10.22 -21.53 9.56
C TYR A 377 -8.77 -21.81 9.14
N LYS A 378 -8.51 -22.67 8.15
CA LYS A 378 -7.16 -22.95 7.61
C LYS A 378 -6.62 -21.80 6.75
N PHE A 379 -7.51 -21.02 6.14
CA PHE A 379 -7.14 -19.74 5.52
C PHE A 379 -6.74 -18.70 6.57
N PHE A 380 -7.46 -18.63 7.68
CA PHE A 380 -7.05 -17.86 8.86
C PHE A 380 -5.74 -18.40 9.47
N GLU A 381 -5.51 -19.71 9.45
CA GLU A 381 -4.29 -20.37 9.90
C GLU A 381 -3.10 -20.06 8.98
N MET A 382 -3.27 -20.01 7.65
CA MET A 382 -2.22 -19.55 6.73
C MET A 382 -1.94 -18.05 6.87
N LEU A 383 -2.96 -17.24 7.15
CA LEU A 383 -2.81 -15.80 7.44
C LEU A 383 -2.10 -15.57 8.79
N LEU A 384 -2.42 -16.36 9.81
CA LEU A 384 -1.73 -16.40 11.11
C LEU A 384 -0.31 -16.99 11.00
N MET A 385 -0.07 -17.96 10.13
CA MET A 385 1.25 -18.48 9.83
C MET A 385 2.13 -17.46 9.11
N ASN A 386 1.56 -16.60 8.26
CA ASN A 386 2.29 -15.48 7.66
C ASN A 386 2.63 -14.38 8.70
N ILE A 387 1.75 -14.10 9.66
CA ILE A 387 2.05 -13.22 10.81
C ILE A 387 3.14 -13.86 11.69
N SER A 388 3.07 -15.17 11.92
CA SER A 388 4.06 -15.94 12.69
C SER A 388 5.42 -15.98 11.98
N TRP A 389 5.44 -16.09 10.64
CA TRP A 389 6.63 -15.99 9.81
C TRP A 389 7.23 -14.59 9.83
N ILE A 390 6.43 -13.52 9.76
CA ILE A 390 6.90 -12.13 9.90
C ILE A 390 7.51 -11.92 11.31
N ILE A 391 6.91 -12.50 12.36
CA ILE A 391 7.44 -12.46 13.72
C ILE A 391 8.72 -13.30 13.87
N LEU A 392 8.80 -14.49 13.27
CA LEU A 392 9.99 -15.35 13.26
C LEU A 392 11.13 -14.74 12.44
N PHE A 393 10.84 -14.11 11.30
CA PHE A 393 11.80 -13.40 10.46
C PHE A 393 12.33 -12.16 11.17
N HIS A 394 11.46 -11.43 11.89
CA HIS A 394 11.86 -10.33 12.76
C HIS A 394 12.72 -10.83 13.95
N LYS A 395 12.40 -12.00 14.53
CA LYS A 395 13.18 -12.62 15.61
C LYS A 395 14.56 -13.09 15.13
N GLN A 396 14.65 -13.65 13.92
CA GLN A 396 15.91 -14.13 13.32
C GLN A 396 16.83 -12.99 12.85
N MET A 397 16.25 -11.89 12.35
CA MET A 397 16.97 -10.63 12.09
C MET A 397 17.48 -9.95 13.37
N CYS A 398 16.79 -10.14 14.51
CA CYS A 398 17.22 -9.60 15.80
C CYS A 398 18.21 -10.49 16.56
N LEU A 399 18.26 -11.80 16.30
CA LEU A 399 19.19 -12.73 16.94
C LEU A 399 20.51 -12.94 16.16
N ASN A 400 20.56 -12.61 14.86
CA ASN A 400 21.80 -12.67 14.07
C ASN A 400 22.71 -11.43 14.21
N HIS A 401 22.50 -10.60 15.23
CA HIS A 401 23.35 -9.45 15.55
C HIS A 401 23.71 -9.35 17.04
N LEU A 402 23.66 -10.47 17.75
CA LEU A 402 24.50 -10.80 18.90
C LEU A 402 25.35 -12.01 18.48
#